data_AF-A0A848M4G9-F1
#
_entry.id   AF-A0A848M4G9-F1
#
_cell.length_a   1.000
_cell.length_b   1.000
_cell.length_c   1.000
_cell.angle_alpha   90.00
_cell.angle_beta   90.00
_cell.angle_gamma   90.00
#
_symmetry.space_group_name_H-M   'P 1'
#
loop_
_entity.id
_entity.type
_entity.pdbx_description
1 polymer ?
#
loop_
_entity_poly.entity_id
_entity_poly.type
_entity_poly.pdbx_seq_one_letter_code
_entity_poly.pdbx_strand_id
1 'polypeptide(L)'
;MQVGQNPGAQNGKAPAGASGKSTRKAAPLGKPAGQHGRPSSFGGGRGGGKGKGGQAPAPSRLRPSSRDNAEELAPGDVIVVTIKRLGINGEGVGYYRRKAVFVDGALTGEVVKAKVQEQQPKFMKAQLLEVEKRSPQRIEPPCPVFGICGGCQIQHISYEGQLQAKTDMVREAFSRYAGLEAVKIKPMLGMEHPWDYRNKAQLQLKRRGSKVIAGLYQAESHDIVDISGCPIQHPKVNEAVEKVKAVLEELNIPLYKENGSKDGVRTVVVRHGFQSGEMQVTLVTAGNKLSRQEDVVQMLRLALPEISGIALNINPKKTSLIFGDRTIKLWGADTLQESLSDLQFSLSPRAFFQLNPQQTVKLYEAVRGAAGLTGKESVIDAYCGTGTIGLWLAPYAKEVRGIEIIPEAIEDAKQNAVRNERDNISFHVGEAEELLPRWVKDGLSPDVIVADPPRTGLDARFLDTVLRTKPKRFVYVSCNPSTLAKDCKVLLDGGYSLKWVQPVDMFPQTSHVECVALLER
;
A
#
# COMPACT_ATOMS: atom_id res chain seq x y z
N MET A 1 -3.02 3.01 2.22
CA MET A 1 -1.56 2.82 2.07
C MET A 1 -1.22 2.77 0.59
N GLN A 2 -0.62 3.82 0.03
CA GLN A 2 -0.23 3.84 -1.38
C GLN A 2 1.15 3.20 -1.55
N VAL A 3 1.16 1.90 -1.82
CA VAL A 3 2.21 1.30 -2.65
C VAL A 3 2.06 1.91 -4.04
N GLY A 4 3.17 2.38 -4.62
CA GLY A 4 3.23 3.32 -5.74
C GLY A 4 2.16 3.14 -6.81
N GLN A 5 1.38 4.20 -7.03
CA GLN A 5 0.60 4.39 -8.26
C GLN A 5 1.45 5.25 -9.20
N ASN A 6 1.86 4.69 -10.33
CA ASN A 6 2.56 5.40 -11.40
C ASN A 6 1.59 6.32 -12.18
N PRO A 7 2.07 7.42 -12.78
CA PRO A 7 1.24 8.44 -13.41
C PRO A 7 0.68 7.96 -14.76
N GLY A 8 -0.61 8.24 -14.98
CA GLY A 8 -1.33 7.82 -16.17
C GLY A 8 -0.86 8.47 -17.47
N ALA A 9 -0.87 7.66 -18.53
CA ALA A 9 -0.76 8.05 -19.93
C ALA A 9 -1.84 9.08 -20.30
N GLN A 10 -1.41 10.22 -20.85
CA GLN A 10 -2.30 11.24 -21.40
C GLN A 10 -2.62 10.92 -22.86
N ASN A 11 -3.86 10.55 -23.15
CA ASN A 11 -4.41 10.64 -24.50
C ASN A 11 -4.99 12.04 -24.72
N GLY A 12 -4.38 12.78 -25.64
CA GLY A 12 -4.81 14.12 -26.03
C GLY A 12 -6.12 14.09 -26.82
N LYS A 13 -7.08 14.93 -26.41
CA LYS A 13 -8.10 15.50 -27.29
C LYS A 13 -8.25 16.99 -26.98
N ALA A 14 -8.01 17.79 -28.01
CA ALA A 14 -8.17 19.24 -28.02
C ALA A 14 -9.64 19.67 -27.83
N PRO A 15 -9.85 20.92 -27.39
CA PRO A 15 -10.96 21.69 -27.96
C PRO A 15 -10.51 23.07 -28.46
N ALA A 16 -10.92 23.39 -29.69
CA ALA A 16 -11.25 24.75 -30.13
C ALA A 16 -12.37 25.30 -29.22
N GLY A 17 -12.55 26.58 -28.94
CA GLY A 17 -12.09 27.83 -29.54
C GLY A 17 -13.05 28.93 -29.04
N ALA A 18 -12.57 30.18 -28.94
CA ALA A 18 -13.31 31.46 -28.96
C ALA A 18 -14.48 31.64 -27.94
N SER A 19 -14.66 32.72 -27.18
CA SER A 19 -14.40 34.15 -27.35
C SER A 19 -15.04 34.86 -26.14
N GLY A 20 -14.73 36.14 -25.91
CA GLY A 20 -15.70 37.04 -25.25
C GLY A 20 -15.26 37.81 -24.01
N LYS A 21 -14.41 38.81 -24.24
CA LYS A 21 -14.27 40.12 -23.57
C LYS A 21 -15.30 40.54 -22.48
N SER A 22 -14.74 41.18 -21.44
CA SER A 22 -15.05 42.55 -20.97
C SER A 22 -16.04 42.80 -19.81
N THR A 23 -15.43 43.18 -18.67
CA THR A 23 -15.63 44.39 -17.82
C THR A 23 -17.01 44.87 -17.37
N ARG A 24 -17.14 45.08 -16.04
CA ARG A 24 -17.45 46.34 -15.29
C ARG A 24 -18.17 46.01 -13.96
N LYS A 25 -17.55 46.31 -12.82
CA LYS A 25 -17.79 47.47 -11.91
C LYS A 25 -19.16 47.49 -11.21
N ALA A 26 -19.15 47.31 -9.88
CA ALA A 26 -19.51 48.33 -8.87
C ALA A 26 -20.18 47.70 -7.62
N ALA A 27 -19.62 48.01 -6.46
CA ALA A 27 -20.22 47.92 -5.11
C ALA A 27 -21.17 49.15 -4.89
N PRO A 28 -21.75 49.49 -3.71
CA PRO A 28 -21.49 48.94 -2.35
C PRO A 28 -22.66 48.94 -1.31
N LEU A 29 -22.32 48.47 -0.10
CA LEU A 29 -22.74 48.92 1.26
C LEU A 29 -24.15 48.65 1.83
N GLY A 30 -24.18 48.09 3.05
CA GLY A 30 -25.33 48.11 3.98
C GLY A 30 -25.28 47.06 5.10
N LYS A 31 -24.66 47.39 6.23
CA LYS A 31 -24.69 46.69 7.56
C LYS A 31 -25.75 47.36 8.47
N PRO A 32 -25.96 46.99 9.76
CA PRO A 32 -26.13 45.68 10.41
C PRO A 32 -27.24 45.68 11.53
N ALA A 33 -27.27 44.57 12.30
CA ALA A 33 -27.56 44.47 13.74
C ALA A 33 -29.00 44.27 14.27
N GLY A 34 -29.11 43.38 15.26
CA GLY A 34 -30.28 43.17 16.12
C GLY A 34 -30.12 41.95 17.03
N GLN A 35 -29.57 42.16 18.24
CA GLN A 35 -29.46 41.19 19.32
C GLN A 35 -30.71 41.20 20.24
N HIS A 36 -30.80 40.14 21.06
CA HIS A 36 -31.36 40.05 22.42
C HIS A 36 -32.78 39.55 22.64
N GLY A 37 -32.89 38.64 23.63
CA GLY A 37 -34.09 38.49 24.45
C GLY A 37 -34.39 37.07 24.95
N ARG A 38 -33.80 36.66 26.08
CA ARG A 38 -34.46 35.76 27.06
C ARG A 38 -35.10 36.64 28.14
N PRO A 39 -36.16 36.16 28.82
CA PRO A 39 -35.95 35.77 30.22
C PRO A 39 -36.76 34.53 30.69
N SER A 40 -36.48 34.15 31.94
CA SER A 40 -37.07 33.15 32.85
C SER A 40 -38.59 33.36 33.12
N SER A 41 -39.40 32.58 33.86
CA SER A 41 -39.25 31.71 35.04
C SER A 41 -40.63 31.11 35.42
N PHE A 42 -40.63 29.97 36.12
CA PHE A 42 -41.58 29.47 37.15
C PHE A 42 -43.11 29.34 36.91
N GLY A 43 -43.62 28.14 37.21
CA GLY A 43 -45.04 27.87 37.53
C GLY A 43 -45.27 26.38 37.82
N GLY A 44 -45.50 26.03 39.10
CA GLY A 44 -45.73 24.66 39.54
C GLY A 44 -47.17 24.17 39.37
N GLY A 45 -47.34 22.86 39.36
CA GLY A 45 -48.65 22.20 39.39
C GLY A 45 -48.52 20.71 39.73
N ARG A 46 -48.96 20.33 40.93
CA ARG A 46 -49.11 18.94 41.39
C ARG A 46 -50.26 18.27 40.65
N GLY A 47 -50.06 17.03 40.23
CA GLY A 47 -51.13 16.11 39.80
C GLY A 47 -50.63 14.67 39.88
N GLY A 48 -51.09 13.93 40.88
CA GLY A 48 -50.70 12.54 41.11
C GLY A 48 -51.36 11.58 40.11
N GLY A 49 -50.59 10.56 39.71
CA GLY A 49 -51.07 9.41 38.95
C GLY A 49 -50.16 8.21 39.20
N LYS A 50 -50.66 7.25 39.99
CA LYS A 50 -50.06 5.93 40.20
C LYS A 50 -50.00 5.18 38.86
N GLY A 51 -48.91 4.43 38.61
CA GLY A 51 -49.02 3.21 37.81
C GLY A 51 -47.84 2.85 36.91
N LYS A 52 -47.16 1.76 37.31
CA LYS A 52 -46.38 0.81 36.52
C LYS A 52 -44.99 1.25 36.06
N GLY A 53 -43.99 0.72 36.75
CA GLY A 53 -42.61 0.64 36.27
C GLY A 53 -42.57 -0.14 34.95
N GLY A 54 -42.25 0.56 33.87
CA GLY A 54 -41.81 -0.04 32.63
C GLY A 54 -40.34 -0.41 32.77
N GLN A 55 -40.05 -1.72 32.77
CA GLN A 55 -38.73 -2.20 32.41
C GLN A 55 -38.36 -1.60 31.05
N ALA A 56 -37.14 -1.07 30.93
CA ALA A 56 -36.57 -0.73 29.64
C ALA A 56 -36.68 -1.96 28.72
N PRO A 57 -37.05 -1.80 27.43
CA PRO A 57 -37.13 -2.94 26.54
C PRO A 57 -35.73 -3.54 26.40
N ALA A 58 -35.60 -4.84 26.66
CA ALA A 58 -34.42 -5.60 26.31
C ALA A 58 -34.09 -5.38 24.82
N PRO A 59 -32.80 -5.31 24.42
CA PRO A 59 -32.44 -5.07 23.02
C PRO A 59 -33.13 -6.12 22.15
N SER A 60 -33.94 -5.66 21.18
CA SER A 60 -34.64 -6.54 20.25
C SER A 60 -33.59 -7.37 19.51
N ARG A 61 -33.63 -8.70 19.68
CA ARG A 61 -32.80 -9.61 18.87
C ARG A 61 -33.07 -9.30 17.41
N LEU A 62 -32.04 -8.83 16.69
CA LEU A 62 -32.10 -8.54 15.26
C LEU A 62 -32.53 -9.81 14.53
N ARG A 63 -33.72 -9.82 13.96
CA ARG A 63 -34.26 -10.98 13.23
C ARG A 63 -33.74 -10.97 11.79
N PRO A 64 -33.23 -12.10 11.27
CA PRO A 64 -32.88 -12.22 9.86
C PRO A 64 -34.10 -11.94 8.96
N SER A 65 -33.83 -11.36 7.79
CA SER A 65 -34.83 -11.10 6.75
C SER A 65 -35.45 -12.41 6.25
N SER A 66 -36.77 -12.40 6.10
CA SER A 66 -37.57 -13.51 5.57
C SER A 66 -37.95 -13.34 4.10
N ARG A 67 -37.41 -12.32 3.40
CA ARG A 67 -37.66 -12.11 1.95
C ARG A 67 -37.26 -13.35 1.19
N ASP A 68 -37.77 -13.62 -0.02
CA ASP A 68 -37.51 -14.87 -0.76
C ASP A 68 -36.45 -14.74 -1.86
N ASN A 69 -36.18 -13.51 -2.33
CA ASN A 69 -35.13 -13.25 -3.31
C ASN A 69 -34.05 -12.31 -2.76
N ALA A 70 -32.80 -12.45 -3.25
CA ALA A 70 -31.71 -11.55 -2.86
C ALA A 70 -31.87 -10.13 -3.42
N GLU A 71 -32.63 -9.99 -4.51
CA GLU A 71 -32.94 -8.72 -5.17
C GLU A 71 -33.92 -7.87 -4.37
N GLU A 72 -34.76 -8.53 -3.56
CA GLU A 72 -35.70 -7.86 -2.68
C GLU A 72 -35.03 -7.26 -1.44
N LEU A 73 -33.77 -7.58 -1.14
CA LEU A 73 -33.07 -7.05 0.03
C LEU A 73 -32.76 -5.56 -0.13
N ALA A 74 -32.99 -4.79 0.93
CA ALA A 74 -32.73 -3.36 0.98
C ALA A 74 -31.62 -3.06 2.00
N PRO A 75 -30.92 -1.91 1.88
CA PRO A 75 -30.05 -1.42 2.94
C PRO A 75 -30.78 -1.39 4.28
N GLY A 76 -30.19 -2.02 5.29
CA GLY A 76 -30.82 -2.18 6.61
C GLY A 76 -31.23 -3.61 6.94
N ASP A 77 -31.49 -4.45 5.94
CA ASP A 77 -31.88 -5.85 6.17
C ASP A 77 -30.73 -6.65 6.79
N VAL A 78 -31.09 -7.57 7.69
CA VAL A 78 -30.14 -8.48 8.34
C VAL A 78 -30.20 -9.84 7.65
N ILE A 79 -29.06 -10.38 7.27
CA ILE A 79 -28.94 -11.70 6.63
C ILE A 79 -27.93 -12.57 7.39
N VAL A 80 -28.12 -13.89 7.33
CA VAL A 80 -27.14 -14.86 7.84
C VAL A 80 -26.32 -15.37 6.66
N VAL A 81 -24.99 -15.28 6.77
CA VAL A 81 -24.07 -15.63 5.69
C VAL A 81 -23.00 -16.57 6.23
N THR A 82 -22.78 -17.69 5.54
CA THR A 82 -21.59 -18.51 5.75
C THR A 82 -20.46 -17.96 4.88
N ILE A 83 -19.36 -17.58 5.51
CA ILE A 83 -18.17 -17.07 4.82
C ILE A 83 -17.37 -18.25 4.26
N LYS A 84 -17.10 -18.21 2.96
CA LYS A 84 -16.45 -19.29 2.22
C LYS A 84 -14.98 -19.05 1.96
N ARG A 85 -14.58 -17.79 1.87
CA ARG A 85 -13.21 -17.36 1.54
C ARG A 85 -12.98 -15.92 1.95
N LEU A 86 -11.74 -15.46 1.81
CA LEU A 86 -11.39 -14.04 1.85
C LEU A 86 -11.25 -13.47 0.44
N GLY A 87 -11.67 -12.22 0.28
CA GLY A 87 -11.42 -11.40 -0.91
C GLY A 87 -10.03 -10.79 -0.90
N ILE A 88 -9.66 -10.15 -2.03
CA ILE A 88 -8.33 -9.58 -2.23
C ILE A 88 -7.99 -8.44 -1.26
N ASN A 89 -9.01 -7.80 -0.67
CA ASN A 89 -8.83 -6.73 0.32
C ASN A 89 -8.97 -7.24 1.77
N GLY A 90 -9.09 -8.56 1.97
CA GLY A 90 -9.24 -9.18 3.29
C GLY A 90 -10.69 -9.25 3.77
N GLU A 91 -11.66 -8.86 2.95
CA GLU A 91 -13.09 -8.97 3.25
C GLU A 91 -13.56 -10.43 3.21
N GLY A 92 -14.47 -10.81 4.11
CA GLY A 92 -15.10 -12.13 4.05
C GLY A 92 -16.05 -12.22 2.86
N VAL A 93 -15.96 -13.27 2.06
CA VAL A 93 -16.86 -13.51 0.92
C VAL A 93 -17.73 -14.72 1.21
N GLY A 94 -19.04 -14.49 1.25
CA GLY A 94 -20.05 -15.53 1.32
C GLY A 94 -21.07 -15.39 0.18
N TYR A 95 -22.09 -16.23 0.23
CA TYR A 95 -23.18 -16.20 -0.74
C TYR A 95 -24.52 -16.22 -0.01
N TYR A 96 -25.40 -15.30 -0.37
CA TYR A 96 -26.79 -15.30 0.04
C TYR A 96 -27.65 -15.44 -1.21
N ARG A 97 -28.36 -16.56 -1.34
CA ARG A 97 -29.16 -16.92 -2.52
C ARG A 97 -28.43 -16.67 -3.85
N ARG A 98 -27.24 -17.28 -3.99
CA ARG A 98 -26.35 -17.20 -5.18
C ARG A 98 -25.74 -15.82 -5.46
N LYS A 99 -26.10 -14.79 -4.70
CA LYS A 99 -25.48 -13.46 -4.79
C LYS A 99 -24.30 -13.37 -3.84
N ALA A 100 -23.17 -12.87 -4.34
CA ALA A 100 -21.97 -12.69 -3.53
C ALA A 100 -22.21 -11.61 -2.47
N VAL A 101 -21.75 -11.86 -1.24
CA VAL A 101 -21.83 -10.91 -0.12
C VAL A 101 -20.44 -10.69 0.44
N PHE A 102 -20.01 -9.44 0.46
CA PHE A 102 -18.75 -9.00 1.04
C PHE A 102 -19.01 -8.47 2.46
N VAL A 103 -18.28 -9.01 3.43
CA VAL A 103 -18.43 -8.70 4.86
C VAL A 103 -17.07 -8.44 5.47
N ASP A 104 -16.74 -7.17 5.71
CA ASP A 104 -15.49 -6.78 6.37
C ASP A 104 -15.42 -7.35 7.79
N GLY A 105 -14.23 -7.83 8.17
CA GLY A 105 -13.98 -8.39 9.49
C GLY A 105 -14.45 -9.83 9.71
N ALA A 106 -15.06 -10.48 8.70
CA ALA A 106 -15.54 -11.86 8.78
C ALA A 106 -14.52 -12.86 8.19
N LEU A 107 -14.33 -14.01 8.83
CA LEU A 107 -13.31 -15.02 8.46
C LEU A 107 -13.92 -16.20 7.72
N THR A 108 -13.11 -16.85 6.88
CA THR A 108 -13.43 -18.15 6.28
C THR A 108 -13.90 -19.16 7.32
N GLY A 109 -15.01 -19.85 7.03
CA GLY A 109 -15.61 -20.87 7.89
C GLY A 109 -16.60 -20.34 8.93
N GLU A 110 -16.71 -19.02 9.09
CA GLU A 110 -17.66 -18.41 10.01
C GLU A 110 -19.08 -18.39 9.46
N VAL A 111 -20.04 -18.37 10.40
CA VAL A 111 -21.44 -18.03 10.13
C VAL A 111 -21.72 -16.72 10.84
N VAL A 112 -22.15 -15.71 10.10
CA VAL A 112 -22.29 -14.34 10.60
C VAL A 112 -23.67 -13.77 10.30
N LYS A 113 -24.19 -12.95 11.22
CA LYS A 113 -25.26 -12.00 10.92
C LYS A 113 -24.63 -10.74 10.37
N ALA A 114 -25.09 -10.32 9.19
CA ALA A 114 -24.59 -9.13 8.52
C ALA A 114 -25.76 -8.22 8.10
N LYS A 115 -25.58 -6.91 8.27
CA LYS A 115 -26.55 -5.89 7.85
C LYS A 115 -26.19 -5.38 6.47
N VAL A 116 -27.08 -5.53 5.49
CA VAL A 116 -26.87 -5.03 4.13
C VAL A 116 -26.68 -3.51 4.16
N GLN A 117 -25.58 -3.03 3.57
CA GLN A 117 -25.26 -1.61 3.42
C GLN A 117 -25.47 -1.14 1.99
N GLU A 118 -25.01 -1.96 1.04
CA GLU A 118 -25.05 -1.65 -0.40
C GLU A 118 -25.50 -2.89 -1.16
N GLN A 119 -26.37 -2.68 -2.15
CA GLN A 119 -26.84 -3.72 -3.04
C GLN A 119 -26.51 -3.34 -4.48
N GLN A 120 -25.79 -4.23 -5.18
CA GLN A 120 -25.44 -4.11 -6.58
C GLN A 120 -26.02 -5.31 -7.35
N PRO A 121 -26.10 -5.28 -8.70
CA PRO A 121 -26.66 -6.42 -9.45
C PRO A 121 -25.93 -7.74 -9.16
N LYS A 122 -24.59 -7.73 -9.09
CA LYS A 122 -23.76 -8.94 -8.95
C LYS A 122 -23.36 -9.28 -7.51
N PHE A 123 -23.44 -8.31 -6.59
CA PHE A 123 -22.96 -8.49 -5.23
C PHE A 123 -23.65 -7.58 -4.22
N MET A 124 -23.40 -7.81 -2.93
CA MET A 124 -23.83 -6.95 -1.84
C MET A 124 -22.63 -6.67 -0.92
N LYS A 125 -22.60 -5.49 -0.31
CA LYS A 125 -21.74 -5.21 0.85
C LYS A 125 -22.60 -5.22 2.10
N ALA A 126 -22.12 -5.87 3.15
CA ALA A 126 -22.82 -5.94 4.42
C ALA A 126 -21.86 -5.73 5.59
N GLN A 127 -22.35 -5.05 6.61
CA GLN A 127 -21.64 -4.83 7.86
C GLN A 127 -21.79 -6.05 8.77
N LEU A 128 -20.67 -6.56 9.30
CA LEU A 128 -20.70 -7.60 10.32
C LEU A 128 -21.40 -7.09 11.59
N LEU A 129 -22.41 -7.83 12.06
CA LEU A 129 -23.11 -7.53 13.32
C LEU A 129 -22.75 -8.52 14.43
N GLU A 130 -22.78 -9.81 14.11
CA GLU A 130 -22.59 -10.88 15.09
C GLU A 130 -21.96 -12.10 14.39
N VAL A 131 -21.03 -12.76 15.09
CA VAL A 131 -20.43 -14.02 14.65
C VAL A 131 -21.12 -15.16 15.40
N GLU A 132 -22.00 -15.91 14.73
CA GLU A 132 -22.73 -17.04 15.33
C GLU A 132 -21.84 -18.29 15.46
N LYS A 133 -21.04 -18.56 14.43
CA LYS A 133 -20.01 -19.61 14.45
C LYS A 133 -18.65 -18.96 14.24
N ARG A 134 -17.83 -18.96 15.28
CA ARG A 134 -16.48 -18.38 15.27
C ARG A 134 -15.47 -19.30 14.60
N SER A 135 -14.56 -18.74 13.82
CA SER A 135 -13.41 -19.47 13.27
C SER A 135 -12.36 -19.72 14.35
N PRO A 136 -11.71 -20.90 14.40
CA PRO A 136 -10.61 -21.14 15.33
C PRO A 136 -9.42 -20.20 15.10
N GLN A 137 -9.30 -19.63 13.90
CA GLN A 137 -8.24 -18.68 13.55
C GLN A 137 -8.56 -17.24 13.98
N ARG A 138 -9.74 -16.95 14.54
CA ARG A 138 -10.10 -15.58 14.96
C ARG A 138 -9.37 -15.21 16.25
N ILE A 139 -8.55 -14.15 16.19
CA ILE A 139 -7.88 -13.55 17.34
C ILE A 139 -8.34 -12.11 17.57
N GLU A 140 -8.04 -11.56 18.74
CA GLU A 140 -8.20 -10.13 19.00
C GLU A 140 -7.00 -9.38 18.38
N PRO A 141 -7.23 -8.36 17.53
CA PRO A 141 -6.16 -7.53 16.98
C PRO A 141 -5.34 -6.83 18.07
N PRO A 142 -4.00 -6.90 18.05
CA PRO A 142 -3.18 -6.22 19.04
C PRO A 142 -3.12 -4.70 18.84
N CYS A 143 -3.42 -4.19 17.63
CA CYS A 143 -3.40 -2.77 17.36
C CYS A 143 -4.69 -2.07 17.85
N PRO A 144 -4.60 -1.02 18.70
CA PRO A 144 -5.76 -0.37 19.28
C PRO A 144 -6.62 0.41 18.27
N VAL A 145 -6.11 0.67 17.07
CA VAL A 145 -6.81 1.39 15.99
C VAL A 145 -7.10 0.49 14.79
N PHE A 146 -6.98 -0.84 14.95
CA PHE A 146 -7.40 -1.79 13.92
C PHE A 146 -8.90 -1.64 13.61
N GLY A 147 -9.26 -1.78 12.33
CA GLY A 147 -10.64 -1.55 11.85
C GLY A 147 -10.98 -0.08 11.58
N ILE A 148 -10.18 0.87 12.07
CA ILE A 148 -10.33 2.31 11.78
C ILE A 148 -9.20 2.78 10.86
N CYS A 149 -7.96 2.38 11.18
CA CYS A 149 -6.79 2.65 10.35
C CYS A 149 -6.84 1.81 9.07
N GLY A 150 -6.77 2.45 7.89
CA GLY A 150 -6.74 1.77 6.58
C GLY A 150 -5.41 1.07 6.26
N GLY A 151 -4.66 0.68 7.28
CA GLY A 151 -3.31 0.15 7.16
C GLY A 151 -3.23 -1.38 7.14
N CYS A 152 -3.92 -2.03 8.06
CA CYS A 152 -3.96 -3.49 8.18
C CYS A 152 -5.39 -3.96 7.96
N GLN A 153 -5.56 -5.10 7.30
CA GLN A 153 -6.87 -5.64 6.94
C GLN A 153 -7.21 -6.91 7.72
N ILE A 154 -6.21 -7.66 8.20
CA ILE A 154 -6.42 -9.05 8.67
C ILE A 154 -5.78 -9.37 10.04
N GLN A 155 -5.52 -8.38 10.90
CA GLN A 155 -4.96 -8.63 12.25
C GLN A 155 -5.86 -9.46 13.17
N HIS A 156 -7.15 -9.57 12.85
CA HIS A 156 -8.13 -10.37 13.57
C HIS A 156 -8.06 -11.87 13.18
N ILE A 157 -7.07 -12.26 12.37
CA ILE A 157 -6.76 -13.64 11.97
C ILE A 157 -5.39 -14.00 12.56
N SER A 158 -5.30 -15.19 13.17
CA SER A 158 -4.03 -15.78 13.61
C SER A 158 -3.01 -15.78 12.46
N TYR A 159 -1.72 -15.75 12.78
CA TYR A 159 -0.73 -15.66 11.72
C TYR A 159 -0.73 -16.86 10.77
N GLU A 160 -0.89 -18.07 11.31
CA GLU A 160 -1.09 -19.28 10.51
C GLU A 160 -2.32 -19.17 9.59
N GLY A 161 -3.43 -18.67 10.13
CA GLY A 161 -4.64 -18.41 9.34
C GLY A 161 -4.44 -17.38 8.24
N GLN A 162 -3.60 -16.37 8.46
CA GLN A 162 -3.23 -15.39 7.42
C GLN A 162 -2.46 -16.06 6.27
N LEU A 163 -1.45 -16.88 6.58
CA LEU A 163 -0.66 -17.59 5.56
C LEU A 163 -1.53 -18.53 4.73
N GLN A 164 -2.42 -19.28 5.39
CA GLN A 164 -3.37 -20.17 4.71
C GLN A 164 -4.32 -19.38 3.80
N ALA A 165 -4.97 -18.34 4.33
CA ALA A 165 -5.93 -17.55 3.56
C ALA A 165 -5.28 -16.86 2.35
N LYS A 166 -4.07 -16.34 2.50
CA LYS A 166 -3.30 -15.76 1.38
C LYS A 166 -2.92 -16.81 0.34
N THR A 167 -2.54 -18.01 0.76
CA THR A 167 -2.26 -19.13 -0.15
C THR A 167 -3.52 -19.52 -0.94
N ASP A 168 -4.68 -19.52 -0.29
CA ASP A 168 -5.96 -19.78 -0.93
C ASP A 168 -6.34 -18.69 -1.95
N MET A 169 -6.07 -17.41 -1.66
CA MET A 169 -6.25 -16.32 -2.63
C MET A 169 -5.43 -16.55 -3.91
N VAL A 170 -4.20 -17.05 -3.79
CA VAL A 170 -3.37 -17.37 -4.96
C VAL A 170 -4.00 -18.51 -5.76
N ARG A 171 -4.40 -19.60 -5.09
CA ARG A 171 -5.05 -20.75 -5.75
C ARG A 171 -6.31 -20.34 -6.50
N GLU A 172 -7.16 -19.55 -5.85
CA GLU A 172 -8.39 -19.07 -6.45
C GLU A 172 -8.15 -18.15 -7.64
N ALA A 173 -7.11 -17.30 -7.59
CA ALA A 173 -6.76 -16.44 -8.71
C ALA A 173 -6.38 -17.27 -9.95
N PHE A 174 -5.57 -18.32 -9.78
CA PHE A 174 -5.19 -19.20 -10.89
C PHE A 174 -6.34 -20.06 -11.41
N SER A 175 -7.16 -20.64 -10.53
CA SER A 175 -8.39 -21.36 -10.96
C SER A 175 -9.29 -20.42 -11.77
N ARG A 176 -9.57 -19.22 -11.27
CA ARG A 176 -10.51 -18.28 -11.89
C ARG A 176 -10.01 -17.66 -13.20
N TYR A 177 -8.75 -17.25 -13.25
CA TYR A 177 -8.24 -16.44 -14.37
C TYR A 177 -7.35 -17.22 -15.34
N ALA A 178 -6.75 -18.32 -14.92
CA ALA A 178 -5.97 -19.21 -15.78
C ALA A 178 -6.66 -20.55 -16.07
N GLY A 179 -7.77 -20.87 -15.39
CA GLY A 179 -8.45 -22.16 -15.52
C GLY A 179 -7.63 -23.33 -14.96
N LEU A 180 -6.65 -23.05 -14.09
CA LEU A 180 -5.75 -24.05 -13.53
C LEU A 180 -6.22 -24.45 -12.13
N GLU A 181 -6.84 -25.62 -12.03
CA GLU A 181 -7.29 -26.19 -10.74
C GLU A 181 -6.13 -26.78 -9.92
N ALA A 182 -5.10 -27.31 -10.58
CA ALA A 182 -3.98 -28.01 -9.96
C ALA A 182 -2.65 -27.24 -10.13
N VAL A 183 -2.58 -26.01 -9.63
CA VAL A 183 -1.32 -25.25 -9.60
C VAL A 183 -0.41 -25.76 -8.48
N LYS A 184 0.87 -26.00 -8.80
CA LYS A 184 1.90 -26.29 -7.80
C LYS A 184 2.26 -25.01 -7.04
N ILE A 185 1.55 -24.74 -5.94
CA ILE A 185 1.84 -23.64 -5.02
C ILE A 185 2.75 -24.18 -3.92
N LYS A 186 3.95 -23.60 -3.78
CA LYS A 186 4.87 -23.92 -2.69
C LYS A 186 4.33 -23.37 -1.35
N PRO A 187 4.73 -23.94 -0.20
CA PRO A 187 4.37 -23.38 1.11
C PRO A 187 4.74 -21.90 1.18
N MET A 188 3.81 -21.06 1.63
CA MET A 188 4.04 -19.62 1.72
C MET A 188 5.23 -19.31 2.63
N LEU A 189 6.15 -18.45 2.17
CA LEU A 189 7.26 -17.98 2.99
C LEU A 189 6.73 -16.92 3.97
N GLY A 190 6.36 -17.36 5.17
CA GLY A 190 5.96 -16.49 6.28
C GLY A 190 7.15 -15.84 7.01
N MET A 191 6.85 -15.06 8.03
CA MET A 191 7.77 -14.33 8.91
C MET A 191 7.67 -14.88 10.33
N GLU A 192 8.81 -15.12 10.99
CA GLU A 192 8.84 -15.68 12.35
C GLU A 192 8.20 -14.72 13.37
N HIS A 193 8.52 -13.43 13.27
CA HIS A 193 7.93 -12.37 14.07
C HIS A 193 7.19 -11.39 13.15
N PRO A 194 5.86 -11.56 12.93
CA PRO A 194 5.12 -10.81 11.91
C PRO A 194 4.74 -9.37 12.32
N TRP A 195 5.68 -8.68 12.98
CA TRP A 195 5.58 -7.34 13.56
C TRP A 195 6.89 -6.58 13.35
N ASP A 196 6.90 -5.27 13.63
CA ASP A 196 8.10 -4.41 13.62
C ASP A 196 8.89 -4.38 12.29
N TYR A 197 8.30 -4.87 11.20
CA TYR A 197 9.02 -5.16 9.96
C TYR A 197 9.14 -3.95 9.02
N ARG A 198 8.30 -2.91 9.17
CA ARG A 198 8.33 -1.76 8.26
C ARG A 198 9.41 -0.77 8.65
N ASN A 199 10.37 -0.60 7.75
CA ASN A 199 11.49 0.32 7.88
C ASN A 199 11.17 1.79 7.56
N LYS A 200 9.97 2.08 7.02
CA LYS A 200 9.58 3.44 6.62
C LYS A 200 8.12 3.73 6.93
N ALA A 201 7.87 4.89 7.54
CA ALA A 201 6.56 5.45 7.78
C ALA A 201 6.35 6.71 6.95
N GLN A 202 5.11 6.91 6.46
CA GLN A 202 4.68 8.12 5.77
C GLN A 202 3.32 8.51 6.35
N LEU A 203 3.30 9.52 7.20
CA LEU A 203 2.14 9.86 8.02
C LEU A 203 1.75 11.32 7.80
N GLN A 204 0.47 11.53 7.53
CA GLN A 204 -0.11 12.86 7.42
C GLN A 204 -0.15 13.50 8.80
N LEU A 205 0.21 14.78 8.86
CA LEU A 205 0.21 15.57 10.07
C LEU A 205 -1.02 16.46 10.12
N LYS A 206 -1.69 16.49 11.27
CA LYS A 206 -2.81 17.41 11.53
C LYS A 206 -2.72 17.93 12.95
N ARG A 207 -3.21 19.15 13.16
CA ARG A 207 -3.31 19.74 14.50
C ARG A 207 -4.74 19.58 15.04
N ARG A 208 -4.87 19.07 16.26
CA ARG A 208 -6.13 18.99 17.02
C ARG A 208 -5.95 19.77 18.34
N GLY A 209 -6.41 21.02 18.37
CA GLY A 209 -6.10 21.93 19.48
C GLY A 209 -4.62 22.33 19.47
N SER A 210 -3.91 22.13 20.59
CA SER A 210 -2.45 22.28 20.64
C SER A 210 -1.72 21.07 20.05
N LYS A 211 -2.32 19.88 20.15
CA LYS A 211 -1.68 18.61 19.86
C LYS A 211 -1.45 18.35 18.37
N VAL A 212 -0.27 17.85 18.04
CA VAL A 212 0.04 17.33 16.70
C VAL A 212 -0.23 15.83 16.65
N ILE A 213 -1.06 15.41 15.69
CA ILE A 213 -1.32 13.99 15.40
C ILE A 213 -0.64 13.59 14.09
N ALA A 214 -0.21 12.33 14.01
CA ALA A 214 0.40 11.76 12.80
C ALA A 214 -0.33 10.47 12.45
N GLY A 215 -0.79 10.35 11.22
CA GLY A 215 -1.70 9.27 10.90
C GLY A 215 -1.91 8.98 9.43
N LEU A 216 -2.78 8.01 9.19
CA LEU A 216 -3.33 7.73 7.87
C LEU A 216 -4.77 8.24 7.82
N TYR A 217 -5.24 8.47 6.60
CA TYR A 217 -6.66 8.70 6.38
C TYR A 217 -7.48 7.45 6.75
N GLN A 218 -8.59 7.66 7.43
CA GLN A 218 -9.62 6.64 7.61
C GLN A 218 -10.12 6.18 6.23
N ALA A 219 -10.51 4.91 6.12
CA ALA A 219 -11.04 4.37 4.87
C ALA A 219 -12.18 5.26 4.33
N GLU A 220 -12.10 5.60 3.04
CA GLU A 220 -13.08 6.44 2.33
C GLU A 220 -13.29 7.85 2.92
N SER A 221 -12.32 8.38 3.68
CA SER A 221 -12.41 9.70 4.32
C SER A 221 -11.09 10.50 4.19
N HIS A 222 -11.14 11.82 4.44
CA HIS A 222 -9.97 12.68 4.63
C HIS A 222 -9.68 12.96 6.12
N ASP A 223 -10.35 12.23 7.01
CA ASP A 223 -10.07 12.29 8.45
C ASP A 223 -8.86 11.44 8.81
N ILE A 224 -7.92 12.07 9.51
CA ILE A 224 -6.69 11.44 9.96
C ILE A 224 -6.94 10.72 11.28
N VAL A 225 -6.68 9.41 11.27
CA VAL A 225 -6.63 8.55 12.45
C VAL A 225 -5.24 8.70 13.05
N ASP A 226 -5.14 9.16 14.29
CA ASP A 226 -3.84 9.26 14.97
C ASP A 226 -3.27 7.86 15.18
N ILE A 227 -2.07 7.62 14.65
CA ILE A 227 -1.36 6.35 14.76
C ILE A 227 -0.17 6.58 15.69
N SER A 228 -0.43 6.39 16.98
CA SER A 228 0.61 6.40 18.01
C SER A 228 1.01 4.95 18.31
N GLY A 229 2.22 4.54 17.92
CA GLY A 229 2.73 3.18 18.16
C GLY A 229 2.14 2.12 17.23
N CYS A 230 2.53 2.13 15.95
CA CYS A 230 2.08 1.14 14.96
C CYS A 230 2.85 -0.19 15.10
N PRO A 231 2.22 -1.32 15.46
CA PRO A 231 2.93 -2.58 15.73
C PRO A 231 3.65 -3.21 14.53
N ILE A 232 3.32 -2.79 13.31
CA ILE A 232 4.00 -3.27 12.10
C ILE A 232 5.17 -2.36 11.68
N GLN A 233 5.31 -1.18 12.29
CA GLN A 233 6.45 -0.30 12.06
C GLN A 233 7.55 -0.63 13.04
N HIS A 234 8.79 -0.56 12.58
CA HIS A 234 9.95 -0.74 13.45
C HIS A 234 9.88 0.23 14.66
N PRO A 235 10.23 -0.20 15.88
CA PRO A 235 10.12 0.62 17.08
C PRO A 235 10.82 1.98 16.96
N LYS A 236 12.00 2.02 16.32
CA LYS A 236 12.72 3.27 16.05
C LYS A 236 12.01 4.23 15.11
N VAL A 237 11.22 3.71 14.16
CA VAL A 237 10.39 4.55 13.29
C VAL A 237 9.24 5.15 14.08
N ASN A 238 8.56 4.37 14.92
CA ASN A 238 7.52 4.88 15.82
C ASN A 238 8.07 5.94 16.78
N GLU A 239 9.23 5.69 17.41
CA GLU A 239 9.91 6.63 18.28
C GLU A 239 10.19 7.96 17.57
N ALA A 240 10.78 7.91 16.38
CA ALA A 240 11.10 9.09 15.59
C ALA A 240 9.85 9.89 15.19
N VAL A 241 8.74 9.23 14.83
CA VAL A 241 7.47 9.93 14.56
C VAL A 241 6.98 10.68 15.79
N GLU A 242 7.01 10.07 16.98
CA GLU A 242 6.59 10.73 18.22
C GLU A 242 7.49 11.91 18.59
N LYS A 243 8.81 11.78 18.42
CA LYS A 243 9.74 12.91 18.63
C LYS A 243 9.48 14.04 17.63
N VAL A 244 9.23 13.73 16.36
CA VAL A 244 8.88 14.76 15.37
C VAL A 244 7.58 15.47 15.76
N LYS A 245 6.53 14.74 16.16
CA LYS A 245 5.28 15.35 16.63
C LYS A 245 5.54 16.33 17.79
N ALA A 246 6.31 15.90 18.79
CA ALA A 246 6.65 16.73 19.95
C ALA A 246 7.39 18.02 19.56
N VAL A 247 8.40 17.92 18.69
CA VAL A 247 9.16 19.11 18.22
C VAL A 247 8.26 20.07 17.43
N LEU A 248 7.41 19.56 16.53
CA LEU A 248 6.47 20.40 15.78
C LEU A 248 5.40 21.05 16.67
N GLU A 249 5.00 20.37 17.74
CA GLU A 249 4.09 20.90 18.76
C GLU A 249 4.73 22.01 19.58
N GLU A 250 5.91 21.75 20.17
CA GLU A 250 6.65 22.68 21.04
C GLU A 250 7.04 23.96 20.32
N LEU A 251 7.55 23.85 19.08
CA LEU A 251 7.93 25.01 18.28
C LEU A 251 6.74 25.70 17.61
N ASN A 252 5.52 25.15 17.80
CA ASN A 252 4.28 25.60 17.16
C ASN A 252 4.40 25.73 15.64
N ILE A 253 5.04 24.73 15.00
CA ILE A 253 5.24 24.73 13.55
C ILE A 253 3.89 24.67 12.83
N PRO A 254 3.65 25.52 11.81
CA PRO A 254 2.45 25.46 11.00
C PRO A 254 2.32 24.12 10.28
N LEU A 255 1.16 23.48 10.38
CA LEU A 255 0.80 22.28 9.63
C LEU A 255 -0.13 22.63 8.47
N TYR A 256 -0.08 21.84 7.41
CA TYR A 256 -0.88 22.06 6.23
C TYR A 256 -2.38 21.96 6.52
N LYS A 257 -3.13 22.85 5.89
CA LYS A 257 -4.59 22.82 5.84
C LYS A 257 -4.98 23.06 4.38
N GLU A 258 -5.87 22.25 3.82
CA GLU A 258 -6.28 22.35 2.41
C GLU A 258 -6.79 23.75 2.00
N ASN A 259 -7.38 24.47 2.96
CA ASN A 259 -7.90 25.83 2.82
C ASN A 259 -7.13 26.87 3.68
N GLY A 260 -5.91 26.55 4.11
CA GLY A 260 -5.10 27.41 4.99
C GLY A 260 -3.71 27.71 4.44
N SER A 261 -2.75 27.96 5.34
CA SER A 261 -1.37 28.36 4.99
C SER A 261 -0.73 27.39 3.98
N LYS A 262 -0.15 27.97 2.93
CA LYS A 262 0.55 27.24 1.85
C LYS A 262 1.95 26.78 2.25
N ASP A 263 2.44 27.09 3.44
CA ASP A 263 3.80 26.76 3.90
C ASP A 263 3.83 25.74 5.05
N GLY A 264 2.69 25.12 5.37
CA GLY A 264 2.60 24.14 6.45
C GLY A 264 3.20 22.77 6.10
N VAL A 265 3.69 22.06 7.12
CA VAL A 265 4.11 20.65 6.99
C VAL A 265 2.88 19.77 6.81
N ARG A 266 2.89 18.97 5.73
CA ARG A 266 1.84 18.03 5.33
C ARG A 266 2.05 16.64 5.93
N THR A 267 3.26 16.12 5.73
CA THR A 267 3.58 14.73 5.97
C THR A 267 4.93 14.65 6.66
N VAL A 268 5.06 13.76 7.64
CA VAL A 268 6.35 13.28 8.11
C VAL A 268 6.64 11.95 7.43
N VAL A 269 7.85 11.83 6.88
CA VAL A 269 8.39 10.56 6.39
C VAL A 269 9.62 10.23 7.21
N VAL A 270 9.62 9.04 7.81
CA VAL A 270 10.74 8.52 8.60
C VAL A 270 11.19 7.22 7.98
N ARG A 271 12.49 7.04 7.78
CA ARG A 271 13.11 5.78 7.37
C ARG A 271 14.20 5.40 8.36
N HIS A 272 14.22 4.14 8.75
CA HIS A 272 15.26 3.54 9.58
C HIS A 272 15.96 2.42 8.81
N GLY A 273 17.28 2.41 8.80
CA GLY A 273 18.06 1.30 8.28
C GLY A 273 18.13 0.15 9.28
N PHE A 274 17.68 -1.05 8.91
CA PHE A 274 17.69 -2.23 9.77
C PHE A 274 19.11 -2.70 10.06
N GLN A 275 19.99 -2.69 9.05
CA GLN A 275 21.38 -3.14 9.22
C GLN A 275 22.29 -1.99 9.65
N SER A 276 22.12 -0.82 9.06
CA SER A 276 22.98 0.34 9.36
C SER A 276 22.64 1.04 10.67
N GLY A 277 21.40 0.92 11.16
CA GLY A 277 20.91 1.68 12.30
C GLY A 277 20.65 3.16 12.00
N GLU A 278 20.93 3.64 10.78
CA GLU A 278 20.76 5.03 10.40
C GLU A 278 19.29 5.45 10.40
N MET A 279 19.04 6.74 10.67
CA MET A 279 17.70 7.31 10.65
C MET A 279 17.63 8.54 9.74
N GLN A 280 16.66 8.55 8.84
CA GLN A 280 16.40 9.67 7.95
C GLN A 280 14.99 10.22 8.19
N VAL A 281 14.89 11.53 8.44
CA VAL A 281 13.62 12.24 8.62
C VAL A 281 13.42 13.23 7.47
N THR A 282 12.26 13.15 6.82
CA THR A 282 11.86 14.09 5.76
C THR A 282 10.53 14.74 6.12
N LEU A 283 10.52 16.06 6.17
CA LEU A 283 9.30 16.85 6.32
C LEU A 283 8.82 17.24 4.92
N VAL A 284 7.58 16.91 4.58
CA VAL A 284 6.98 17.31 3.31
C VAL A 284 6.16 18.57 3.54
N THR A 285 6.46 19.65 2.84
CA THR A 285 5.75 20.94 2.94
C THR A 285 5.04 21.30 1.65
N ALA A 286 3.96 22.08 1.77
CA ALA A 286 3.30 22.70 0.62
C ALA A 286 4.15 23.81 -0.02
N GLY A 287 4.94 24.51 0.81
CA GLY A 287 5.77 25.65 0.43
C GLY A 287 7.25 25.33 0.48
N ASN A 288 8.07 26.31 0.08
CA ASN A 288 9.53 26.15 -0.03
C ASN A 288 10.31 26.55 1.24
N LYS A 289 9.61 26.84 2.34
CA LYS A 289 10.21 27.25 3.62
C LYS A 289 9.64 26.42 4.76
N LEU A 290 10.50 26.12 5.73
CA LEU A 290 10.10 25.57 7.03
C LEU A 290 10.23 26.68 8.08
N SER A 291 9.15 26.96 8.81
CA SER A 291 9.20 27.91 9.92
C SER A 291 10.16 27.40 11.01
N ARG A 292 10.96 28.28 11.60
CA ARG A 292 11.94 27.94 12.65
C ARG A 292 12.83 26.75 12.28
N GLN A 293 13.27 26.70 11.01
CA GLN A 293 14.01 25.56 10.45
C GLN A 293 15.21 25.14 11.29
N GLU A 294 16.02 26.10 11.75
CA GLU A 294 17.21 25.84 12.57
C GLU A 294 16.84 25.20 13.91
N ASP A 295 15.83 25.73 14.60
CA ASP A 295 15.32 25.17 15.86
C ASP A 295 14.79 23.74 15.66
N VAL A 296 14.03 23.50 14.59
CA VAL A 296 13.50 22.16 14.26
C VAL A 296 14.66 21.18 14.05
N VAL A 297 15.66 21.56 13.26
CA VAL A 297 16.84 20.71 13.00
C VAL A 297 17.59 20.43 14.30
N GLN A 298 17.83 21.45 15.14
CA GLN A 298 18.54 21.28 16.40
C GLN A 298 17.80 20.36 17.36
N MET A 299 16.49 20.57 17.56
CA MET A 299 15.69 19.75 18.46
C MET A 299 15.56 18.30 17.99
N LEU A 300 15.39 18.08 16.69
CA LEU A 300 15.33 16.71 16.15
C LEU A 300 16.65 15.96 16.36
N ARG A 301 17.80 16.62 16.19
CA ARG A 301 19.11 16.02 16.45
C ARG A 301 19.32 15.68 17.92
N LEU A 302 18.85 16.52 18.83
CA LEU A 302 18.90 16.25 20.26
C LEU A 302 17.96 15.10 20.66
N ALA A 303 16.80 15.02 20.04
CA ALA A 303 15.77 14.03 20.35
C ALA A 303 16.03 12.65 19.71
N LEU A 304 16.81 12.59 18.62
CA LEU A 304 17.07 11.39 17.82
C LEU A 304 18.58 11.27 17.53
N PRO A 305 19.37 10.71 18.46
CA PRO A 305 20.83 10.57 18.29
C PRO A 305 21.26 9.78 17.04
N GLU A 306 20.44 8.83 16.58
CA GLU A 306 20.67 8.01 15.39
C GLU A 306 20.37 8.71 14.05
N ILE A 307 19.90 9.97 14.08
CA ILE A 307 19.56 10.70 12.86
C ILE A 307 20.81 11.00 12.03
N SER A 308 20.85 10.45 10.81
CA SER A 308 21.92 10.66 9.85
C SER A 308 21.58 11.76 8.83
N GLY A 309 20.29 12.04 8.61
CA GLY A 309 19.86 13.07 7.65
C GLY A 309 18.48 13.65 7.93
N ILE A 310 18.36 14.96 7.72
CA ILE A 310 17.09 15.70 7.76
C ILE A 310 16.88 16.40 6.42
N ALA A 311 15.74 16.15 5.79
CA ALA A 311 15.38 16.76 4.51
C ALA A 311 14.01 17.45 4.54
N LEU A 312 13.86 18.45 3.67
CA LEU A 312 12.61 19.11 3.36
C LEU A 312 12.23 18.75 1.92
N ASN A 313 11.09 18.11 1.72
CA ASN A 313 10.55 17.87 0.38
C ASN A 313 9.39 18.82 0.11
N ILE A 314 9.36 19.42 -1.08
CA ILE A 314 8.39 20.45 -1.44
C ILE A 314 7.35 19.84 -2.38
N ASN A 315 6.11 19.75 -1.92
CA ASN A 315 4.99 19.29 -2.71
C ASN A 315 3.83 20.31 -2.68
N PRO A 316 3.74 21.23 -3.66
CA PRO A 316 2.68 22.23 -3.68
C PRO A 316 1.34 21.66 -4.20
N LYS A 317 1.37 20.53 -4.92
CA LYS A 317 0.23 20.00 -5.69
C LYS A 317 -0.86 19.45 -4.77
N LYS A 318 -2.12 19.53 -5.20
CA LYS A 318 -3.24 18.78 -4.61
C LYS A 318 -3.30 17.41 -5.28
N THR A 319 -2.58 16.45 -4.72
CA THR A 319 -2.40 15.11 -5.28
C THR A 319 -2.28 14.11 -4.14
N SER A 320 -2.56 12.83 -4.43
CA SER A 320 -2.31 11.74 -3.49
C SER A 320 -0.82 11.41 -3.35
N LEU A 321 0.02 11.86 -4.28
CA LEU A 321 1.47 11.67 -4.18
C LEU A 321 2.00 12.43 -2.95
N ILE A 322 2.75 11.72 -2.11
CA ILE A 322 3.34 12.28 -0.89
C ILE A 322 4.46 13.24 -1.25
N PHE A 323 5.44 12.78 -2.01
CA PHE A 323 6.60 13.60 -2.39
C PHE A 323 6.29 14.47 -3.60
N GLY A 324 6.85 15.68 -3.59
CA GLY A 324 7.03 16.49 -4.79
C GLY A 324 8.39 16.24 -5.44
N ASP A 325 8.70 17.04 -6.44
CA ASP A 325 9.89 16.89 -7.29
C ASP A 325 11.17 17.41 -6.63
N ARG A 326 11.07 18.38 -5.72
CA ARG A 326 12.24 19.02 -5.10
C ARG A 326 12.45 18.58 -3.65
N THR A 327 13.67 18.15 -3.34
CA THR A 327 14.14 17.85 -1.97
C THR A 327 15.34 18.73 -1.63
N ILE A 328 15.32 19.32 -0.45
CA ILE A 328 16.38 20.18 0.09
C ILE A 328 16.93 19.50 1.34
N LYS A 329 18.25 19.30 1.40
CA LYS A 329 18.91 18.87 2.63
C LYS A 329 18.87 20.00 3.65
N LEU A 330 18.35 19.71 4.84
CA LEU A 330 18.39 20.62 5.98
C LEU A 330 19.62 20.36 6.86
N TRP A 331 20.01 19.09 7.03
CA TRP A 331 21.17 18.69 7.83
C TRP A 331 21.60 17.25 7.52
N GLY A 332 22.88 16.94 7.75
CA GLY A 332 23.41 15.56 7.71
C GLY A 332 23.75 15.05 6.30
N ALA A 333 23.57 13.76 6.07
CA ALA A 333 23.80 13.10 4.79
C ALA A 333 22.61 13.30 3.82
N ASP A 334 22.89 13.34 2.52
CA ASP A 334 21.86 13.42 1.47
C ASP A 334 21.12 12.08 1.26
N THR A 335 21.74 10.98 1.70
CA THR A 335 21.27 9.61 1.51
C THR A 335 21.49 8.80 2.77
N LEU A 336 20.59 7.86 3.05
CA LEU A 336 20.73 6.88 4.11
C LEU A 336 21.44 5.64 3.56
N GLN A 337 22.44 5.14 4.26
CA GLN A 337 23.12 3.90 3.88
C GLN A 337 22.35 2.72 4.46
N GLU A 338 22.13 1.68 3.66
CA GLU A 338 21.45 0.45 4.09
C GLU A 338 22.07 -0.76 3.40
N SER A 339 21.96 -1.93 4.02
CA SER A 339 22.35 -3.19 3.40
C SER A 339 21.19 -4.18 3.33
N LEU A 340 21.18 -4.98 2.27
CA LEU A 340 20.34 -6.16 2.13
C LEU A 340 21.26 -7.33 1.80
N SER A 341 21.52 -8.20 2.79
CA SER A 341 22.59 -9.19 2.70
C SER A 341 23.95 -8.51 2.42
N ASP A 342 24.67 -8.92 1.39
CA ASP A 342 25.94 -8.39 0.94
C ASP A 342 25.82 -7.13 0.08
N LEU A 343 24.60 -6.78 -0.36
CA LEU A 343 24.38 -5.60 -1.18
C LEU A 343 24.21 -4.33 -0.34
N GLN A 344 24.93 -3.28 -0.72
CA GLN A 344 24.85 -1.95 -0.12
C GLN A 344 24.06 -1.00 -1.01
N PHE A 345 23.19 -0.20 -0.40
CA PHE A 345 22.33 0.76 -1.08
C PHE A 345 22.45 2.14 -0.46
N SER A 346 22.42 3.16 -1.32
CA SER A 346 22.33 4.56 -0.93
C SER A 346 20.92 5.07 -1.19
N LEU A 347 20.18 5.39 -0.13
CA LEU A 347 18.75 5.68 -0.20
C LEU A 347 18.49 7.18 -0.03
N SER A 348 18.19 7.85 -1.14
CA SER A 348 17.69 9.22 -1.09
C SER A 348 16.32 9.30 -0.38
N PRO A 349 15.92 10.48 0.13
CA PRO A 349 14.61 10.67 0.79
C PRO A 349 13.42 10.11 0.00
N ARG A 350 13.47 10.24 -1.33
CA ARG A 350 12.43 9.80 -2.24
C ARG A 350 12.58 8.35 -2.73
N ALA A 351 13.76 7.74 -2.56
CA ALA A 351 14.07 6.44 -3.14
C ALA A 351 13.06 5.36 -2.72
N PHE A 352 12.63 4.55 -3.67
CA PHE A 352 11.90 3.33 -3.38
C PHE A 352 12.87 2.29 -2.82
N PHE A 353 12.45 1.60 -1.76
CA PHE A 353 13.15 0.46 -1.18
C PHE A 353 12.11 -0.41 -0.50
N GLN A 354 12.34 -1.71 -0.47
CA GLN A 354 11.39 -2.64 0.10
C GLN A 354 11.18 -2.35 1.59
N LEU A 355 9.92 -2.34 2.01
CA LEU A 355 9.57 -1.94 3.37
C LEU A 355 9.88 -3.02 4.40
N ASN A 356 9.98 -4.27 3.97
CA ASN A 356 10.25 -5.44 4.81
C ASN A 356 11.56 -6.11 4.36
N PRO A 357 12.74 -5.66 4.85
CA PRO A 357 14.02 -6.21 4.42
C PRO A 357 14.14 -7.73 4.65
N GLN A 358 13.60 -8.23 5.76
CA GLN A 358 13.66 -9.66 6.10
C GLN A 358 12.92 -10.54 5.09
N GLN A 359 11.72 -10.14 4.67
CA GLN A 359 10.97 -10.87 3.65
C GLN A 359 11.48 -10.60 2.23
N THR A 360 12.14 -9.46 2.01
CA THR A 360 12.80 -9.15 0.72
C THR A 360 13.89 -10.16 0.41
N VAL A 361 14.72 -10.53 1.40
CA VAL A 361 15.72 -11.60 1.22
C VAL A 361 15.05 -12.89 0.76
N LYS A 362 13.95 -13.32 1.40
CA LYS A 362 13.22 -14.54 1.00
C LYS A 362 12.63 -14.45 -0.40
N LEU A 363 12.11 -13.28 -0.79
CA LEU A 363 11.60 -13.03 -2.12
C LEU A 363 12.71 -13.15 -3.16
N TYR A 364 13.86 -12.50 -2.93
CA TYR A 364 14.97 -12.50 -3.87
C TYR A 364 15.66 -13.86 -3.95
N GLU A 365 15.67 -14.62 -2.85
CA GLU A 365 16.08 -16.02 -2.85
C GLU A 365 15.15 -16.91 -3.67
N ALA A 366 13.83 -16.69 -3.60
CA ALA A 366 12.89 -17.39 -4.46
C ALA A 366 13.07 -17.01 -5.94
N VAL A 367 13.37 -15.75 -6.25
CA VAL A 367 13.72 -15.28 -7.61
C VAL A 367 15.01 -15.94 -8.07
N ARG A 368 16.07 -15.96 -7.26
CA ARG A 368 17.34 -16.63 -7.58
C ARG A 368 17.14 -18.11 -7.86
N GLY A 369 16.38 -18.81 -7.01
CA GLY A 369 16.04 -20.22 -7.20
C GLY A 369 15.21 -20.48 -8.46
N ALA A 370 14.30 -19.57 -8.83
CA ALA A 370 13.55 -19.64 -10.09
C ALA A 370 14.44 -19.37 -11.31
N ALA A 371 15.32 -18.38 -11.19
CA ALA A 371 16.22 -17.97 -12.24
C ALA A 371 17.23 -19.06 -12.58
N GLY A 372 17.64 -19.91 -11.63
CA GLY A 372 18.42 -21.13 -11.91
C GLY A 372 19.75 -20.86 -12.60
N LEU A 373 20.46 -19.81 -12.18
CA LEU A 373 21.65 -19.31 -12.83
C LEU A 373 22.91 -20.12 -12.45
N THR A 374 23.81 -20.32 -13.40
CA THR A 374 25.04 -21.13 -13.31
C THR A 374 26.31 -20.33 -13.62
N GLY A 375 26.18 -19.01 -13.82
CA GLY A 375 27.25 -18.12 -14.28
C GLY A 375 27.36 -17.98 -15.79
N LYS A 376 26.49 -18.65 -16.56
CA LYS A 376 26.56 -18.68 -18.05
C LYS A 376 25.44 -17.92 -18.72
N GLU A 377 24.36 -17.66 -17.99
CA GLU A 377 23.12 -17.13 -18.50
C GLU A 377 23.16 -15.61 -18.70
N SER A 378 22.53 -15.17 -19.79
CA SER A 378 22.15 -13.77 -20.03
C SER A 378 20.77 -13.50 -19.40
N VAL A 379 20.69 -12.49 -18.53
CA VAL A 379 19.47 -12.16 -17.76
C VAL A 379 18.95 -10.78 -18.14
N ILE A 380 17.65 -10.67 -18.41
CA ILE A 380 16.93 -9.40 -18.45
C ILE A 380 16.21 -9.20 -17.12
N ASP A 381 16.43 -8.06 -16.47
CA ASP A 381 15.65 -7.58 -15.33
C ASP A 381 14.71 -6.47 -15.82
N ALA A 382 13.47 -6.82 -16.14
CA ALA A 382 12.46 -5.90 -16.63
C ALA A 382 11.72 -5.24 -15.47
N TYR A 383 11.48 -3.93 -15.57
CA TYR A 383 10.95 -3.10 -14.48
C TYR A 383 11.90 -3.06 -13.28
N CYS A 384 13.20 -2.93 -13.54
CA CYS A 384 14.23 -3.16 -12.53
C CYS A 384 14.25 -2.12 -11.41
N GLY A 385 13.56 -0.98 -11.55
CA GLY A 385 13.61 0.12 -10.59
C GLY A 385 15.06 0.55 -10.34
N THR A 386 15.47 0.56 -9.07
CA THR A 386 16.84 0.87 -8.62
C THR A 386 17.82 -0.31 -8.74
N GLY A 387 17.46 -1.34 -9.49
CA GLY A 387 18.31 -2.47 -9.85
C GLY A 387 18.44 -3.56 -8.78
N THR A 388 17.60 -3.56 -7.75
CA THR A 388 17.79 -4.44 -6.58
C THR A 388 17.78 -5.94 -6.92
N ILE A 389 16.88 -6.39 -7.82
CA ILE A 389 16.81 -7.79 -8.26
C ILE A 389 18.00 -8.12 -9.16
N GLY A 390 18.27 -7.31 -10.18
CA GLY A 390 19.41 -7.51 -11.08
C GLY A 390 20.74 -7.57 -10.33
N LEU A 391 20.97 -6.68 -9.37
CA LEU A 391 22.17 -6.67 -8.52
C LEU A 391 22.28 -7.92 -7.64
N TRP A 392 21.14 -8.45 -7.18
CA TRP A 392 21.08 -9.71 -6.42
C TRP A 392 21.46 -10.94 -7.27
N LEU A 393 21.09 -10.91 -8.56
CA LEU A 393 21.36 -12.00 -9.50
C LEU A 393 22.72 -11.91 -10.18
N ALA A 394 23.29 -10.71 -10.29
CA ALA A 394 24.54 -10.42 -10.97
C ALA A 394 25.69 -11.39 -10.61
N PRO A 395 25.94 -11.77 -9.35
CA PRO A 395 27.03 -12.69 -8.99
C PRO A 395 26.93 -14.08 -9.65
N TYR A 396 25.75 -14.45 -10.11
CA TYR A 396 25.43 -15.78 -10.62
C TYR A 396 25.15 -15.79 -12.12
N ALA A 397 25.20 -14.64 -12.79
CA ALA A 397 24.92 -14.49 -14.22
C ALA A 397 26.20 -14.21 -15.03
N LYS A 398 26.16 -14.50 -16.32
CA LYS A 398 27.19 -14.01 -17.24
C LYS A 398 27.06 -12.51 -17.45
N GLU A 399 25.84 -12.05 -17.71
CA GLU A 399 25.49 -10.63 -17.82
C GLU A 399 24.04 -10.41 -17.34
N VAL A 400 23.78 -9.22 -16.81
CA VAL A 400 22.42 -8.75 -16.47
C VAL A 400 22.15 -7.42 -17.17
N ARG A 401 20.95 -7.26 -17.73
CA ARG A 401 20.49 -5.97 -18.29
C ARG A 401 19.19 -5.55 -17.64
N GLY A 402 19.24 -4.48 -16.85
CA GLY A 402 18.08 -3.85 -16.24
C GLY A 402 17.40 -2.85 -17.17
N ILE A 403 16.07 -2.88 -17.22
CA ILE A 403 15.24 -1.93 -17.96
C ILE A 403 14.26 -1.24 -17.01
N GLU A 404 14.26 0.10 -17.00
CA GLU A 404 13.33 0.92 -16.22
C GLU A 404 13.00 2.21 -16.99
N ILE A 405 11.75 2.69 -16.88
CA ILE A 405 11.29 3.88 -17.57
C ILE A 405 11.67 5.17 -16.84
N ILE A 406 11.91 5.11 -15.53
CA ILE A 406 12.28 6.26 -14.69
C ILE A 406 13.80 6.49 -14.76
N PRO A 407 14.26 7.59 -15.38
CA PRO A 407 15.70 7.87 -15.50
C PRO A 407 16.43 7.97 -14.17
N GLU A 408 15.80 8.57 -13.16
CA GLU A 408 16.37 8.71 -11.82
C GLU A 408 16.60 7.36 -11.14
N ALA A 409 15.71 6.38 -11.37
CA ALA A 409 15.88 5.04 -10.82
C ALA A 409 17.05 4.30 -11.50
N ILE A 410 17.27 4.51 -12.79
CA ILE A 410 18.42 3.98 -13.52
C ILE A 410 19.73 4.62 -13.05
N GLU A 411 19.73 5.91 -12.75
CA GLU A 411 20.91 6.57 -12.17
C GLU A 411 21.25 5.99 -10.79
N ASP A 412 20.24 5.84 -9.91
CA ASP A 412 20.41 5.15 -8.62
C ASP A 412 20.92 3.71 -8.82
N ALA A 413 20.40 2.98 -9.82
CA ALA A 413 20.80 1.60 -10.12
C ALA A 413 22.27 1.50 -10.56
N LYS A 414 22.74 2.42 -11.41
CA LYS A 414 24.15 2.50 -11.83
C LYS A 414 25.07 2.79 -10.65
N GLN A 415 24.69 3.73 -9.78
CA GLN A 415 25.46 4.04 -8.57
C GLN A 415 25.52 2.84 -7.62
N ASN A 416 24.41 2.10 -7.48
CA ASN A 416 24.38 0.87 -6.70
C ASN A 416 25.27 -0.22 -7.33
N ALA A 417 25.35 -0.34 -8.66
CA ALA A 417 26.24 -1.30 -9.33
C ALA A 417 27.71 -1.02 -9.03
N VAL A 418 28.15 0.25 -9.18
CA VAL A 418 29.51 0.67 -8.87
C VAL A 418 29.84 0.40 -7.41
N ARG A 419 28.93 0.75 -6.50
CA ARG A 419 29.09 0.53 -5.06
C ARG A 419 29.24 -0.93 -4.67
N ASN A 420 28.56 -1.82 -5.38
CA ASN A 420 28.59 -3.26 -5.11
C ASN A 420 29.60 -4.01 -5.99
N GLU A 421 30.47 -3.28 -6.70
CA GLU A 421 31.51 -3.83 -7.58
C GLU A 421 30.91 -4.86 -8.57
N ARG A 422 29.76 -4.52 -9.15
CA ARG A 422 29.04 -5.36 -10.12
C ARG A 422 29.29 -4.85 -11.54
N ASP A 423 30.32 -5.38 -12.19
CA ASP A 423 30.72 -4.99 -13.54
C ASP A 423 29.91 -5.70 -14.65
N ASN A 424 29.28 -6.84 -14.32
CA ASN A 424 28.53 -7.65 -15.28
C ASN A 424 27.04 -7.29 -15.37
N ILE A 425 26.65 -6.09 -14.91
CA ILE A 425 25.29 -5.56 -15.01
C ILE A 425 25.28 -4.19 -15.68
N SER A 426 24.29 -3.96 -16.56
CA SER A 426 24.06 -2.67 -17.21
C SER A 426 22.59 -2.25 -17.09
N PHE A 427 22.34 -0.94 -17.06
CA PHE A 427 21.02 -0.36 -16.82
C PHE A 427 20.62 0.60 -17.94
N HIS A 428 19.41 0.42 -18.47
CA HIS A 428 18.92 1.11 -19.66
C HIS A 428 17.57 1.78 -19.39
N VAL A 429 17.47 3.06 -19.77
CA VAL A 429 16.21 3.81 -19.67
C VAL A 429 15.33 3.45 -20.87
N GLY A 430 14.12 2.99 -20.63
CA GLY A 430 13.13 2.77 -21.68
C GLY A 430 12.04 1.76 -21.32
N GLU A 431 11.09 1.58 -22.24
CA GLU A 431 10.04 0.57 -22.15
C GLU A 431 10.61 -0.82 -22.47
N ALA A 432 10.27 -1.82 -21.66
CA ALA A 432 10.77 -3.19 -21.84
C ALA A 432 10.27 -3.80 -23.15
N GLU A 433 9.04 -3.47 -23.55
CA GLU A 433 8.43 -3.84 -24.82
C GLU A 433 9.05 -3.16 -26.05
N GLU A 434 9.89 -2.13 -25.87
CA GLU A 434 10.61 -1.47 -26.96
C GLU A 434 12.08 -1.90 -27.05
N LEU A 435 12.77 -1.94 -25.90
CA LEU A 435 14.19 -2.24 -25.86
C LEU A 435 14.47 -3.73 -26.13
N LEU A 436 13.68 -4.62 -25.53
CA LEU A 436 13.91 -6.06 -25.67
C LEU A 436 13.77 -6.54 -27.13
N PRO A 437 12.74 -6.17 -27.91
CA PRO A 437 12.68 -6.54 -29.32
C PRO A 437 13.83 -5.98 -30.16
N ARG A 438 14.32 -4.77 -29.85
CA ARG A 438 15.48 -4.18 -30.54
C ARG A 438 16.73 -5.01 -30.29
N TRP A 439 17.04 -5.30 -29.03
CA TRP A 439 18.20 -6.11 -28.69
C TRP A 439 18.13 -7.53 -29.27
N VAL A 440 16.94 -8.14 -29.32
CA VAL A 440 16.77 -9.45 -29.96
C VAL A 440 17.05 -9.40 -31.47
N LYS A 441 16.64 -8.33 -32.15
CA LYS A 441 17.00 -8.10 -33.57
C LYS A 441 18.50 -7.89 -33.74
N ASP A 442 19.16 -7.26 -32.76
CA ASP A 442 20.61 -7.03 -32.74
C ASP A 442 21.40 -8.29 -32.31
N GLY A 443 20.73 -9.44 -32.14
CA GLY A 443 21.35 -10.74 -31.87
C GLY A 443 21.36 -11.16 -30.39
N LEU A 444 20.75 -10.40 -29.49
CA LEU A 444 20.58 -10.83 -28.10
C LEU A 444 19.58 -12.00 -28.00
N SER A 445 19.95 -13.03 -27.25
CA SER A 445 19.07 -14.15 -26.93
C SER A 445 19.13 -14.39 -25.43
N PRO A 446 18.27 -13.75 -24.61
CA PRO A 446 18.33 -13.91 -23.17
C PRO A 446 17.92 -15.33 -22.76
N ASP A 447 18.66 -15.92 -21.82
CA ASP A 447 18.33 -17.22 -21.25
C ASP A 447 17.18 -17.10 -20.24
N VAL A 448 17.18 -15.99 -19.49
CA VAL A 448 16.23 -15.72 -18.40
C VAL A 448 15.70 -14.29 -18.54
N ILE A 449 14.38 -14.14 -18.36
CA ILE A 449 13.77 -12.83 -18.13
C ILE A 449 13.12 -12.86 -16.74
N VAL A 450 13.46 -11.88 -15.92
CA VAL A 450 12.79 -11.58 -14.65
C VAL A 450 11.96 -10.33 -14.85
N ALA A 451 10.72 -10.33 -14.36
CA ALA A 451 9.84 -9.17 -14.43
C ALA A 451 9.15 -8.93 -13.08
N ASP A 452 9.24 -7.70 -12.56
CA ASP A 452 8.52 -7.22 -11.37
C ASP A 452 7.63 -6.01 -11.73
N PRO A 453 6.53 -6.22 -12.46
CA PRO A 453 5.69 -5.13 -12.97
C PRO A 453 4.87 -4.43 -11.86
N PRO A 454 4.29 -3.26 -12.16
CA PRO A 454 3.31 -2.62 -11.29
C PRO A 454 2.05 -3.50 -11.07
N ARG A 455 1.19 -3.09 -10.13
CA ARG A 455 -0.05 -3.83 -9.74
C ARG A 455 -1.02 -4.15 -10.89
N THR A 456 -0.89 -3.46 -12.01
CA THR A 456 -1.70 -3.67 -13.23
C THR A 456 -1.30 -4.92 -14.01
N GLY A 457 -0.12 -5.50 -13.73
CA GLY A 457 0.46 -6.61 -14.48
C GLY A 457 1.35 -6.17 -15.63
N LEU A 458 1.69 -7.11 -16.50
CA LEU A 458 2.54 -6.90 -17.67
C LEU A 458 1.76 -6.22 -18.81
N ASP A 459 2.45 -5.39 -19.60
CA ASP A 459 1.89 -4.87 -20.84
C ASP A 459 1.69 -6.00 -21.87
N ALA A 460 0.61 -5.92 -22.66
CA ALA A 460 0.33 -6.94 -23.68
C ALA A 460 1.44 -7.04 -24.73
N ARG A 461 2.06 -5.91 -25.12
CA ARG A 461 3.20 -5.89 -26.06
C ARG A 461 4.44 -6.53 -25.44
N PHE A 462 4.60 -6.42 -24.12
CA PHE A 462 5.68 -7.10 -23.41
C PHE A 462 5.47 -8.61 -23.38
N LEU A 463 4.26 -9.08 -23.08
CA LEU A 463 3.90 -10.51 -23.16
C LEU A 463 4.18 -11.09 -24.55
N ASP A 464 3.72 -10.43 -25.61
CA ASP A 464 4.01 -10.81 -26.99
C ASP A 464 5.52 -10.88 -27.27
N THR A 465 6.27 -9.93 -26.71
CA THR A 465 7.73 -9.90 -26.83
C THR A 465 8.39 -11.09 -26.14
N VAL A 466 7.95 -11.48 -24.95
CA VAL A 466 8.44 -12.68 -24.26
C VAL A 466 8.14 -13.94 -25.09
N LEU A 467 6.94 -14.05 -25.65
CA LEU A 467 6.55 -15.18 -26.50
C LEU A 467 7.32 -15.28 -27.82
N ARG A 468 7.79 -14.14 -28.36
CA ARG A 468 8.69 -14.10 -29.53
C ARG A 468 10.14 -14.40 -29.16
N THR A 469 10.62 -13.83 -28.07
CA THR A 469 12.02 -13.93 -27.59
C THR A 469 12.33 -15.33 -27.07
N LYS A 470 11.33 -16.00 -26.47
CA LYS A 470 11.40 -17.40 -26.04
C LYS A 470 12.57 -17.71 -25.09
N PRO A 471 12.79 -16.92 -24.02
CA PRO A 471 13.75 -17.30 -22.99
C PRO A 471 13.42 -18.70 -22.43
N LYS A 472 14.44 -19.41 -21.97
CA LYS A 472 14.27 -20.75 -21.37
C LYS A 472 13.43 -20.66 -20.09
N ARG A 473 13.64 -19.60 -19.32
CA ARG A 473 12.96 -19.34 -18.05
C ARG A 473 12.39 -17.93 -18.02
N PHE A 474 11.15 -17.80 -17.58
CA PHE A 474 10.50 -16.53 -17.27
C PHE A 474 10.11 -16.51 -15.78
N VAL A 475 10.70 -15.59 -15.03
CA VAL A 475 10.46 -15.41 -13.59
C VAL A 475 9.58 -14.19 -13.39
N TYR A 476 8.35 -14.39 -12.94
CA TYR A 476 7.40 -13.31 -12.70
C TYR A 476 7.30 -13.07 -11.19
N VAL A 477 7.71 -11.87 -10.74
CA VAL A 477 7.43 -11.34 -9.40
C VAL A 477 6.16 -10.49 -9.42
N SER A 478 5.20 -10.75 -8.54
CA SER A 478 3.91 -10.03 -8.55
C SER A 478 3.33 -9.81 -7.18
N CYS A 479 2.89 -8.57 -6.95
CA CYS A 479 2.13 -8.14 -5.77
C CYS A 479 0.61 -8.35 -5.90
N ASN A 480 0.14 -8.92 -7.01
CA ASN A 480 -1.28 -9.13 -7.30
C ASN A 480 -1.53 -10.49 -7.96
N PRO A 481 -2.03 -11.49 -7.21
CA PRO A 481 -2.30 -12.82 -7.74
C PRO A 481 -3.26 -12.85 -8.92
N SER A 482 -4.21 -11.90 -9.00
CA SER A 482 -5.22 -11.87 -10.07
C SER A 482 -4.62 -11.47 -11.42
N THR A 483 -3.75 -10.45 -11.45
CA THR A 483 -3.08 -10.03 -12.69
C THR A 483 -2.00 -11.05 -13.07
N LEU A 484 -1.24 -11.56 -12.09
CA LEU A 484 -0.31 -12.67 -12.31
C LEU A 484 -0.98 -13.85 -13.03
N ALA A 485 -2.12 -14.33 -12.53
CA ALA A 485 -2.83 -15.45 -13.14
C ALA A 485 -3.30 -15.16 -14.57
N LYS A 486 -3.78 -13.94 -14.85
CA LYS A 486 -4.19 -13.53 -16.22
C LYS A 486 -3.00 -13.51 -17.18
N ASP A 487 -1.88 -12.94 -16.75
CA ASP A 487 -0.67 -12.85 -17.58
C ASP A 487 -0.06 -14.24 -17.80
N CYS A 488 -0.03 -15.09 -16.76
CA CYS A 488 0.37 -16.48 -16.89
C CYS A 488 -0.52 -17.22 -17.89
N LYS A 489 -1.84 -16.97 -17.95
CA LYS A 489 -2.71 -17.59 -18.95
C LYS A 489 -2.24 -17.28 -20.38
N VAL A 490 -1.88 -16.03 -20.66
CA VAL A 490 -1.35 -15.62 -21.98
C VAL A 490 -0.04 -16.35 -22.29
N LEU A 491 0.86 -16.45 -21.32
CA LEU A 491 2.15 -17.15 -21.50
C LEU A 491 1.96 -18.66 -21.74
N LEU A 492 1.03 -19.29 -21.01
CA LEU A 492 0.68 -20.70 -21.16
C LEU A 492 0.11 -20.99 -22.57
N ASP A 493 -0.80 -20.14 -23.05
CA ASP A 493 -1.34 -20.24 -24.41
C ASP A 493 -0.25 -20.06 -25.47
N GLY A 494 0.79 -19.30 -25.15
CA GLY A 494 1.97 -19.11 -25.99
C GLY A 494 3.05 -20.20 -25.87
N GLY A 495 2.77 -21.30 -25.16
CA GLY A 495 3.62 -22.49 -25.09
C GLY A 495 4.59 -22.54 -23.91
N TYR A 496 4.41 -21.72 -22.88
CA TYR A 496 5.10 -21.92 -21.60
C TYR A 496 4.33 -22.91 -20.72
N SER A 497 5.01 -23.46 -19.72
CA SER A 497 4.45 -24.25 -18.64
C SER A 497 4.76 -23.58 -17.30
N LEU A 498 3.72 -23.33 -16.51
CA LEU A 498 3.86 -22.87 -15.12
C LEU A 498 4.39 -24.03 -14.27
N LYS A 499 5.62 -23.91 -13.77
CA LYS A 499 6.26 -24.97 -12.97
C LYS A 499 5.84 -24.92 -11.51
N TRP A 500 5.80 -23.72 -10.93
CA TRP A 500 5.34 -23.49 -9.57
C TRP A 500 5.15 -22.01 -9.28
N VAL A 501 4.40 -21.72 -8.21
CA VAL A 501 4.26 -20.38 -7.63
C VAL A 501 4.71 -20.42 -6.17
N GLN A 502 5.58 -19.49 -5.78
CA GLN A 502 6.04 -19.28 -4.41
C GLN A 502 5.41 -17.99 -3.86
N PRO A 503 4.35 -18.11 -3.05
CA PRO A 503 3.85 -16.95 -2.31
C PRO A 503 4.82 -16.57 -1.19
N VAL A 504 4.95 -15.27 -0.94
CA VAL A 504 5.77 -14.68 0.12
C VAL A 504 4.90 -13.68 0.87
N ASP A 505 4.88 -13.80 2.20
CA ASP A 505 4.17 -12.85 3.05
C ASP A 505 5.02 -11.59 3.28
N MET A 506 5.15 -10.76 2.25
CA MET A 506 5.94 -9.52 2.33
C MET A 506 5.38 -8.50 3.33
N PHE A 507 4.05 -8.55 3.53
CA PHE A 507 3.32 -7.61 4.38
C PHE A 507 2.36 -8.37 5.31
N PRO A 508 2.88 -8.97 6.40
CA PRO A 508 2.05 -9.55 7.44
C PRO A 508 0.96 -8.58 7.91
N GLN A 509 -0.17 -9.09 8.44
CA GLN A 509 -1.30 -8.29 8.93
C GLN A 509 -2.11 -7.54 7.86
N THR A 510 -1.65 -7.54 6.61
CA THR A 510 -2.35 -6.98 5.44
C THR A 510 -2.86 -8.09 4.53
N SER A 511 -3.83 -7.83 3.66
CA SER A 511 -4.28 -8.82 2.67
C SER A 511 -3.33 -9.00 1.48
N HIS A 512 -2.25 -8.22 1.41
CA HIS A 512 -1.31 -8.27 0.29
C HIS A 512 -0.52 -9.58 0.26
N VAL A 513 -0.25 -10.05 -0.95
CA VAL A 513 0.52 -11.26 -1.25
C VAL A 513 1.51 -10.93 -2.35
N GLU A 514 2.79 -11.19 -2.10
CA GLU A 514 3.80 -11.22 -3.15
C GLU A 514 3.95 -12.66 -3.64
N CYS A 515 4.20 -12.84 -4.93
CA CYS A 515 4.37 -14.15 -5.56
C CYS A 515 5.59 -14.14 -6.48
N VAL A 516 6.33 -15.25 -6.49
CA VAL A 516 7.30 -15.56 -7.55
C VAL A 516 6.77 -16.76 -8.34
N ALA A 517 6.53 -16.60 -9.63
CA ALA A 517 6.14 -17.69 -10.52
C ALA A 517 7.28 -18.04 -11.46
N LEU A 518 7.58 -19.33 -11.58
CA LEU A 518 8.50 -19.85 -12.59
C LEU A 518 7.69 -20.42 -13.75
N LEU A 519 7.92 -19.87 -14.94
CA LEU A 519 7.48 -20.43 -16.20
C LEU A 519 8.68 -20.88 -17.01
N GLU A 520 8.59 -22.05 -17.63
CA GLU A 520 9.62 -22.57 -18.54
C GLU A 520 8.95 -23.04 -19.82
N ARG A 521 9.72 -23.06 -20.91
CA ARG A 521 9.25 -23.47 -22.22
C ARG A 521 9.30 -24.97 -22.45
#